data_AF-A0A957J4T6-F1
#
_entry.id   AF-A0A957J4T6-F1
#
_cell.length_a   1.000
_cell.length_b   1.000
_cell.length_c   1.000
_cell.angle_alpha   90.00
_cell.angle_beta   90.00
_cell.angle_gamma   90.00
#
_symmetry.space_group_name_H-M   'P 1'
#
loop_
_entity.id
_entity.type
_entity.pdbx_description
1 polymer ?
#
loop_
_entity_poly.entity_id
_entity_poly.type
_entity_poly.pdbx_seq_one_letter_code
_entity_poly.pdbx_strand_id
1 'polypeptide(L)'
;RLEVTILPPPLPLAYAHFDDLCAKLHPNIDGVMLTWQERRGLLLPQVWQRITQPEQFLKAIAYKADIPYRYLWQRPPAIQVHTFQVQHFQEDGYEEPGA
;
A
#
# COMPACT_ATOMS: atom_id res chain seq x y z
N ARG A 1 -3.48 -23.49 -12.32
CA ARG A 1 -3.43 -22.75 -11.04
C ARG A 1 -3.76 -21.30 -11.36
N LEU A 2 -4.96 -20.84 -11.00
CA LEU A 2 -5.42 -19.46 -11.24
C LEU A 2 -5.34 -18.73 -9.90
N GLU A 3 -4.52 -17.67 -9.81
CA GLU A 3 -4.44 -16.83 -8.61
C GLU A 3 -5.26 -15.57 -8.88
N VAL A 4 -6.46 -15.50 -8.30
CA VAL A 4 -7.30 -14.30 -8.39
C VAL A 4 -7.09 -13.48 -7.14
N THR A 5 -6.36 -12.38 -7.28
CA THR A 5 -6.20 -11.39 -6.21
C THR A 5 -7.36 -10.39 -6.27
N ILE A 6 -8.27 -10.43 -5.30
CA ILE A 6 -9.32 -9.41 -5.17
C ILE A 6 -8.73 -8.24 -4.37
N LEU A 7 -8.65 -7.07 -5.02
CA LEU A 7 -8.25 -5.82 -4.40
C LEU A 7 -9.52 -5.05 -4.01
N PRO A 8 -9.87 -4.96 -2.71
CA PRO A 8 -10.88 -4.01 -2.27
C PRO A 8 -10.42 -2.58 -2.61
N PRO A 9 -11.37 -1.64 -2.84
CA PRO A 9 -11.02 -0.27 -3.18
C PRO A 9 -10.14 0.35 -2.08
N PRO A 10 -9.08 1.09 -2.45
CA PRO A 10 -8.21 1.75 -1.48
C PRO A 10 -9.01 2.75 -0.62
N LEU A 11 -8.84 2.65 0.70
CA LEU A 11 -9.47 3.53 1.67
C LEU A 11 -8.55 4.71 1.99
N PRO A 12 -9.06 5.95 2.05
CA PRO A 12 -8.25 7.11 2.40
C PRO A 12 -7.74 7.00 3.84
N LEU A 13 -6.45 7.24 4.04
CA LEU A 13 -5.82 7.28 5.36
C LEU A 13 -5.50 8.73 5.73
N ALA A 14 -6.31 9.32 6.62
CA ALA A 14 -6.06 10.65 7.13
C ALA A 14 -4.93 10.66 8.17
N TYR A 15 -4.02 11.63 8.06
CA TYR A 15 -2.88 11.79 8.96
C TYR A 15 -2.57 13.27 9.19
N ALA A 16 -1.98 13.59 10.35
CA ALA A 16 -1.63 14.96 10.70
C ALA A 16 -0.19 15.33 10.28
N HIS A 17 0.71 14.36 10.32
CA HIS A 17 2.13 14.52 9.97
C HIS A 17 2.80 13.18 9.71
N PHE A 18 4.05 13.23 9.24
CA PHE A 18 4.78 12.03 8.83
C PHE A 18 4.85 10.94 9.91
N ASP A 19 5.17 11.28 11.16
CA ASP A 19 5.26 10.28 12.22
C ASP A 19 3.89 9.63 12.55
N ASP A 20 2.81 10.41 12.49
CA ASP A 20 1.44 9.90 12.64
C ASP A 20 1.05 8.97 11.49
N LEU A 21 1.46 9.31 10.26
CA LEU A 21 1.29 8.43 9.11
C LEU A 21 2.04 7.11 9.31
N CYS A 22 3.31 7.16 9.71
CA CYS A 22 4.11 5.96 10.00
C CYS A 22 3.50 5.10 11.10
N ALA A 23 2.95 5.70 12.16
CA ALA A 23 2.32 4.99 13.27
C ALA A 23 0.99 4.30 12.89
N LYS A 24 0.31 4.77 11.85
CA LYS A 24 -0.96 4.23 11.36
C LYS A 24 -0.82 3.07 10.38
N LEU A 25 0.37 2.85 9.83
CA LEU A 25 0.63 1.79 8.86
C LEU A 25 0.91 0.46 9.57
N HIS A 26 0.33 -0.63 9.04
CA HIS A 26 0.55 -1.97 9.55
C HIS A 26 1.42 -2.78 8.57
N PRO A 27 2.70 -3.04 8.91
CA PRO A 27 3.56 -3.87 8.11
C PRO A 27 2.97 -5.26 7.85
N ASN A 28 3.20 -5.79 6.65
CA ASN A 28 2.71 -7.07 6.12
C ASN A 28 1.19 -7.13 5.88
N ILE A 29 0.44 -6.09 6.23
CA ILE A 29 -1.02 -6.03 6.06
C ILE A 29 -1.39 -4.98 5.02
N ASP A 30 -0.88 -3.75 5.17
CA ASP A 30 -1.35 -2.62 4.39
C ASP A 30 -0.58 -2.46 3.07
N GLY A 31 -1.27 -2.51 1.95
CA GLY A 31 -0.79 -1.94 0.70
C GLY A 31 -0.96 -0.43 0.77
N VAL A 32 0.05 0.33 0.35
CA VAL A 32 0.02 1.79 0.48
C VAL A 32 0.15 2.43 -0.88
N MET A 33 -0.66 3.45 -1.12
CA MET A 33 -0.67 4.25 -2.32
C MET A 33 -0.50 5.72 -1.96
N LEU A 34 0.50 6.36 -2.57
CA LEU A 34 0.74 7.79 -2.46
C LEU A 34 0.32 8.47 -3.76
N THR A 35 -0.44 9.56 -3.63
CA THR A 35 -0.80 10.44 -4.74
C THR A 35 -0.41 11.86 -4.40
N TRP A 36 0.37 12.49 -5.28
CA TRP A 36 0.77 13.89 -5.17
C TRP A 36 0.70 14.53 -6.56
N GLN A 37 -0.26 15.44 -6.77
CA GLN A 37 -0.59 15.97 -8.10
C GLN A 37 -0.87 14.80 -9.09
N GLU A 38 -0.27 14.83 -10.29
CA GLU A 38 -0.37 13.78 -11.31
C GLU A 38 0.54 12.56 -11.02
N ARG A 39 1.32 12.59 -9.93
CA ARG A 39 2.27 11.52 -9.57
C ARG A 39 1.63 10.54 -8.62
N ARG A 40 1.73 9.25 -8.93
CA ARG A 40 1.18 8.16 -8.13
C ARG A 40 2.13 6.99 -8.05
N GLY A 41 2.26 6.44 -6.86
CA GLY A 41 2.97 5.18 -6.63
C GLY A 41 2.21 4.32 -5.64
N LEU A 42 2.39 3.00 -5.76
CA LEU A 42 1.87 2.04 -4.79
C LEU A 42 2.88 0.93 -4.55
N LEU A 43 2.86 0.38 -3.35
CA LEU A 43 3.52 -0.87 -3.01
C LEU A 43 2.51 -1.82 -2.35
N LEU A 44 2.63 -3.09 -2.69
CA LEU A 44 1.77 -4.15 -2.18
C LEU A 44 2.19 -4.57 -0.76
N PRO A 45 1.28 -5.16 0.03
CA PRO A 45 1.61 -5.66 1.37
C PRO A 45 2.80 -6.63 1.39
N GLN A 46 2.99 -7.39 0.29
CA GLN A 46 4.08 -8.36 0.16
C GLN A 46 5.48 -7.72 0.25
N VAL A 47 5.60 -6.43 -0.09
CA VAL A 47 6.89 -5.71 -0.07
C VAL A 47 7.36 -5.46 1.37
N TRP A 48 6.46 -5.46 2.36
CA TRP A 48 6.82 -5.33 3.77
C TRP A 48 7.77 -6.44 4.26
N GLN A 49 7.75 -7.62 3.63
CA GLN A 49 8.69 -8.71 3.95
C GLN A 49 10.15 -8.30 3.71
N ARG A 50 10.39 -7.33 2.82
CA ARG A 50 11.74 -6.80 2.51
C ARG A 50 12.01 -5.46 3.19
N ILE A 51 10.97 -4.65 3.41
CA ILE A 51 11.08 -3.31 3.99
C ILE A 51 10.08 -3.22 5.14
N THR A 52 10.51 -3.56 6.36
CA THR A 52 9.63 -3.60 7.54
C THR A 52 9.39 -2.24 8.19
N GLN A 53 10.26 -1.26 7.92
CA GLN A 53 10.16 0.08 8.48
C GLN A 53 9.19 0.95 7.65
N PRO A 54 8.11 1.50 8.24
CA PRO A 54 7.13 2.32 7.52
C PRO A 54 7.73 3.52 6.80
N GLU A 55 8.71 4.19 7.41
CA GLU A 55 9.41 5.30 6.79
C GLU A 55 10.10 4.89 5.48
N GLN A 56 10.83 3.77 5.50
CA GLN A 56 11.52 3.27 4.31
C GLN A 56 10.54 2.81 3.24
N PHE A 57 9.40 2.24 3.65
CA PHE A 57 8.33 1.85 2.74
C PHE A 57 7.73 3.05 2.01
N LEU A 58 7.39 4.10 2.75
CA LEU A 58 6.87 5.36 2.18
C LEU A 58 7.90 6.05 1.29
N LYS A 59 9.18 6.05 1.69
CA LYS A 59 10.29 6.57 0.89
C LYS A 59 10.43 5.81 -0.44
N ALA A 60 10.30 4.48 -0.42
CA ALA A 60 10.38 3.67 -1.62
C ALA A 60 9.21 3.96 -2.57
N ILE A 61 7.99 4.16 -2.06
CA ILE A 61 6.85 4.57 -2.89
C ILE A 61 7.10 5.94 -3.50
N ALA A 62 7.52 6.91 -2.69
CA ALA A 62 7.80 8.27 -3.15
C ALA A 62 8.88 8.28 -4.23
N TYR A 63 9.98 7.54 -4.05
CA TYR A 63 11.03 7.40 -5.05
C TYR A 63 10.50 6.79 -6.36
N LYS A 64 9.71 5.72 -6.28
CA LYS A 64 9.11 5.06 -7.45
C LYS A 64 8.12 5.98 -8.20
N ALA A 65 7.42 6.85 -7.47
CA ALA A 65 6.45 7.80 -8.00
C ALA A 65 7.08 9.14 -8.44
N ASP A 66 8.41 9.29 -8.36
CA ASP A 66 9.10 10.57 -8.52
C ASP A 66 8.54 11.67 -7.59
N ILE A 67 8.03 11.34 -6.40
CA ILE A 67 7.55 12.34 -5.44
C ILE A 67 8.77 12.84 -4.64
N PRO A 68 9.09 14.15 -4.65
CA PRO A 68 10.20 14.65 -3.87
C PRO A 68 9.99 14.38 -2.37
N TYR A 69 10.96 13.71 -1.76
CA TYR A 69 10.89 13.20 -0.39
C TYR A 69 10.45 14.26 0.64
N ARG A 70 10.88 15.53 0.47
CA ARG A 70 10.49 16.66 1.33
C ARG A 70 8.97 16.82 1.51
N TYR A 71 8.16 16.41 0.54
CA TYR A 71 6.70 16.55 0.60
C TYR A 71 6.03 15.58 1.58
N LEU A 72 6.69 14.48 1.96
CA LEU A 72 6.20 13.58 3.01
C LEU A 72 6.17 14.24 4.40
N TRP A 73 7.01 15.27 4.63
CA TRP A 73 7.05 16.04 5.89
C TRP A 73 6.31 17.38 5.80
N GLN A 74 5.67 17.70 4.68
CA GLN A 74 4.99 18.98 4.52
C GLN A 74 3.84 19.12 5.52
N ARG A 75 3.66 20.33 6.06
CA ARG A 75 2.51 20.72 6.88
C ARG A 75 1.83 21.95 6.26
N PRO A 76 0.52 21.90 5.95
CA PRO A 76 -0.36 20.73 6.03
C PRO A 76 0.09 19.61 5.05
N PRO A 77 -0.32 18.35 5.29
CA PRO A 77 0.01 17.25 4.40
C PRO A 77 -0.46 17.49 2.97
N ALA A 78 0.45 17.37 2.00
CA ALA A 78 0.15 17.56 0.58
C ALA A 78 -0.07 16.25 -0.18
N ILE A 79 0.29 15.11 0.42
CA ILE A 79 0.22 13.80 -0.20
C ILE A 79 -1.05 13.10 0.27
N GLN A 80 -1.89 12.68 -0.68
CA GLN A 80 -3.03 11.82 -0.39
C GLN A 80 -2.53 10.39 -0.22
N VAL A 81 -2.90 9.77 0.90
CA VAL A 81 -2.54 8.39 1.21
C VAL A 81 -3.79 7.53 1.19
N HIS A 82 -3.72 6.40 0.50
CA HIS A 82 -4.73 5.36 0.61
C HIS A 82 -4.08 4.05 1.00
N THR A 83 -4.80 3.24 1.78
CA THR A 83 -4.41 1.88 2.14
C THR A 83 -5.39 0.88 1.56
N PHE A 84 -4.90 -0.31 1.21
CA PHE A 84 -5.73 -1.42 0.75
C PHE A 84 -5.13 -2.73 1.25
N GLN A 85 -5.96 -3.74 1.47
CA GLN A 85 -5.52 -5.04 1.92
C GLN A 85 -5.71 -6.05 0.80
N VAL A 86 -4.73 -6.93 0.61
CA VAL A 86 -4.82 -7.98 -0.40
C VAL A 86 -5.33 -9.25 0.26
N GLN A 87 -6.51 -9.74 -0.14
CA GLN A 87 -6.96 -11.08 0.22
C GLN A 87 -6.45 -12.06 -0.85
N HIS A 88 -5.54 -12.95 -0.45
CA HIS A 88 -5.13 -14.09 -1.27
C HIS A 88 -6.22 -15.15 -1.21
N PHE A 89 -6.94 -15.34 -2.32
CA PHE A 89 -7.81 -16.49 -2.51
C PHE A 89 -7.04 -17.54 -3.31
N GLN A 90 -6.76 -18.69 -2.69
CA GLN A 90 -6.33 -19.89 -3.40
C GLN A 90 -7.57 -20.78 -3.56
N GLU A 91 -8.04 -20.97 -4.79
CA GLU A 91 -9.10 -21.93 -5.09
C GLU A 91 -8.41 -23.29 -5.35
N ASP A 92 -8.55 -24.22 -4.40
CA ASP A 92 -8.17 -25.61 -4.62
C ASP A 92 -9.13 -26.21 -5.65
N GLY A 93 -8.56 -27.01 -6.56
CA GLY A 93 -9.15 -27.37 -7.84
C GLY A 93 -10.60 -27.84 -7.77
N TYR A 94 -11.37 -27.43 -8.77
CA TYR A 94 -12.71 -27.94 -9.04
C TYR A 94 -12.62 -29.47 -9.26
N GLU A 95 -13.06 -30.28 -8.29
CA GLU A 95 -13.34 -31.70 -8.53
C GLU A 95 -14.67 -31.79 -9.28
N GLU A 96 -14.65 -32.35 -10.50
CA GLU A 96 -15.86 -32.65 -11.24
C GLU A 96 -16.75 -33.61 -10.42
N PRO A 97 -18.01 -33.27 -10.14
CA PRO A 97 -18.91 -34.22 -9.51
C PRO A 97 -19.39 -35.22 -10.56
N GLY A 98 -18.73 -36.38 -10.63
CA GLY A 98 -19.22 -37.55 -11.36
C GLY A 98 -18.13 -38.33 -12.09
N ALA A 99 -17.47 -39.25 -11.38
CA ALA A 99 -16.79 -40.42 -11.96
C ALA A 99 -17.49 -41.69 -11.46
#